data_AF-A0A4Q5W9C9-F1
#
_entry.id   AF-A0A4Q5W9C9-F1
#
_cell.length_a   1.000
_cell.length_b   1.000
_cell.length_c   1.000
_cell.angle_alpha   90.00
_cell.angle_beta   90.00
_cell.angle_gamma   90.00
#
_symmetry.space_group_name_H-M   'P 1'
#
loop_
_entity.id
_entity.type
_entity.pdbx_description
1 polymer ?
#
loop_
_entity_poly.entity_id
_entity_poly.type
_entity_poly.pdbx_seq_one_letter_code
_entity_poly.pdbx_strand_id
1 'polypeptide(L)' 'TRTLKQVTIESAAEADRIFSMLMGDEVAPRREFIESHAKYARIDV' A
#
# COMPACT_ATOMS: atom_id res chain seq x y z
N THR A 1 -23.48 15.42 -7.38
CA THR A 1 -23.89 14.34 -6.47
C THR A 1 -22.64 13.62 -6.00
N ARG A 2 -22.48 13.30 -4.70
CA ARG A 2 -21.27 12.60 -4.21
C ARG A 2 -21.42 11.08 -4.31
N THR A 3 -20.32 10.38 -4.49
CA THR A 3 -20.25 8.92 -4.38
C THR A 3 -19.50 8.57 -3.11
N LEU A 4 -20.08 7.70 -2.27
CA LEU A 4 -19.43 7.17 -1.07
C LEU A 4 -19.08 5.69 -1.29
N LYS A 5 -17.93 5.26 -0.77
CA LYS A 5 -17.55 3.84 -0.67
C LYS A 5 -17.35 3.48 0.79
N GLN A 6 -17.98 2.40 1.22
CA GLN A 6 -17.73 1.78 2.52
C GLN A 6 -16.52 0.84 2.40
N VAL A 7 -15.60 0.92 3.36
CA VAL A 7 -14.43 0.04 3.42
C VAL A 7 -14.72 -1.09 4.41
N THR A 8 -14.42 -2.33 4.01
CA THR A 8 -14.54 -3.53 4.84
C THR A 8 -13.17 -4.16 5.05
N ILE A 9 -12.97 -4.81 6.19
CA ILE A 9 -11.73 -5.55 6.50
C ILE A 9 -12.05 -7.04 6.35
N GLU A 10 -11.42 -7.69 5.38
CA GLU A 10 -11.64 -9.12 5.12
C GLU A 10 -10.83 -10.00 6.09
N SER A 11 -9.60 -9.59 6.42
CA SER A 11 -8.72 -10.30 7.34
C SER A 11 -7.96 -9.29 8.21
N ALA A 12 -8.22 -9.33 9.51
CA ALA A 12 -7.53 -8.47 10.48
C ALA A 12 -6.03 -8.76 10.52
N ALA A 13 -5.65 -10.04 10.50
CA ALA A 13 -4.23 -10.44 10.56
C ALA A 13 -3.44 -9.99 9.32
N GLU A 14 -4.07 -9.98 8.14
CA GLU A 14 -3.42 -9.47 6.93
C GLU A 14 -3.31 -7.95 6.95
N ALA A 15 -4.38 -7.26 7.38
CA ALA A 15 -4.37 -5.81 7.55
C ALA A 15 -3.22 -5.38 8.47
N ASP A 16 -3.06 -6.00 9.64
CA ASP A 16 -1.99 -5.67 10.58
C ASP A 16 -0.58 -5.85 10.00
N ARG A 17 -0.37 -6.91 9.21
CA ARG A 17 0.90 -7.13 8.50
C ARG A 17 1.19 -6.03 7.49
N ILE A 18 0.18 -5.66 6.69
CA ILE A 18 0.32 -4.60 5.68
C ILE A 18 0.54 -3.24 6.37
N PHE A 19 -0.18 -2.95 7.44
CA PHE A 19 0.03 -1.74 8.24
C PHE A 19 1.46 -1.66 8.79
N SER A 20 1.96 -2.74 9.37
CA SER A 20 3.32 -2.78 9.92
C SER A 20 4.38 -2.58 8.84
N MET A 21 4.21 -3.24 7.67
CA MET A 21 5.15 -3.11 6.54
C MET A 21 5.16 -1.70 5.92
N LEU A 22 4.01 -1.06 5.78
CA LEU A 22 3.89 0.22 5.07
C LEU A 22 4.03 1.42 6.00
N MET A 23 3.53 1.31 7.23
CA MET A 23 3.44 2.42 8.19
C MET A 23 4.36 2.24 9.40
N GLY A 24 5.11 1.15 9.48
CA GLY A 24 6.12 0.94 10.52
C GLY A 24 7.38 1.77 10.31
N ASP A 25 8.25 1.73 11.32
CA ASP A 25 9.49 2.51 11.37
C ASP A 25 10.56 1.98 10.40
N GLU A 26 10.50 0.68 10.07
CA GLU A 26 11.48 0.04 9.21
C GLU A 26 11.34 0.49 7.75
N VAL A 27 12.41 1.06 7.19
CA VAL A 27 12.41 1.59 5.82
C VAL A 27 12.63 0.49 4.78
N ALA A 28 13.41 -0.54 5.10
CA ALA A 28 13.76 -1.62 4.18
C ALA A 28 12.53 -2.37 3.62
N PRO A 29 11.61 -2.92 4.44
CA PRO A 29 10.46 -3.68 3.93
C PRO A 29 9.52 -2.82 3.09
N ARG A 30 9.34 -1.55 3.47
CA ARG A 30 8.58 -0.57 2.67
C ARG A 30 9.21 -0.31 1.31
N ARG A 31 10.54 -0.16 1.25
CA ARG A 31 11.27 0.08 0.00
C ARG A 31 11.11 -1.10 -0.96
N GLU A 32 11.33 -2.32 -0.48
CA GLU A 32 11.18 -3.54 -1.29
C GLU A 32 9.76 -3.68 -1.82
N PHE A 33 8.75 -3.38 -1.01
CA PHE A 33 7.35 -3.38 -1.45
C PHE A 33 7.10 -2.38 -2.59
N ILE A 34 7.61 -1.15 -2.47
CA ILE A 34 7.46 -0.12 -3.50
C ILE A 34 8.17 -0.56 -4.79
N GLU A 35 9.42 -1.01 -4.71
CA GLU A 35 10.19 -1.41 -5.89
C GLU A 35 9.56 -2.59 -6.64
N SER A 36 8.97 -3.54 -5.91
CA SER A 36 8.32 -4.72 -6.51
C SER A 36 6.95 -4.44 -7.12
N HIS A 37 6.21 -3.43 -6.64
CA HIS A 37 4.82 -3.17 -7.06
C HIS A 37 4.62 -1.85 -7.81
N ALA A 38 5.58 -0.93 -7.76
CA ALA A 38 5.48 0.36 -8.45
C ALA A 38 5.56 0.16 -9.96
N LYS A 39 4.53 0.64 -10.66
CA LYS A 39 4.54 0.76 -12.11
C LYS A 39 5.17 2.09 -12.48
N TYR A 40 6.40 2.05 -12.98
CA TYR A 40 7.06 3.25 -13.51
C TYR A 40 6.34 3.74 -14.77
N ALA A 41 5.88 4.99 -14.74
CA ALA A 41 5.35 5.63 -15.93
C ALA A 41 6.52 6.11 -16.81
N ARG A 42 6.44 5.85 -18.12
CA ARG A 42 7.28 6.54 -19.10
C ARG A 42 6.67 7.92 -19.36
N ILE A 43 7.27 8.96 -18.79
CA ILE A 43 6.92 10.35 -19.07
C ILE A 43 7.95 10.86 -20.07
N ASP A 44 7.70 10.63 -21.36
CA ASP A 44 8.39 11.36 -22.42
C ASP A 44 7.63 12.69 -22.61
N VAL A 45 8.31 13.82 -22.43
CA VAL A 45 7.75 15.18 -22.63
C VAL A 45 7.87 15.57 -24.10
#